data_AF-A0A838S3N8-F1
#
_entry.id   AF-A0A838S3N8-F1
#
_cell.length_a   1.000
_cell.length_b   1.000
_cell.length_c   1.000
_cell.angle_alpha   90.00
_cell.angle_beta   90.00
_cell.angle_gamma   90.00
#
_symmetry.space_group_name_H-M   'P 1'
#
loop_
_entity.id
_entity.type
_entity.pdbx_description
1 polymer ?
#
loop_
_entity_poly.entity_id
_entity_poly.type
_entity_poly.pdbx_seq_one_letter_code
_entity_poly.pdbx_strand_id
1 'polypeptide(L)'
;TYTVPAGTTTQPLYFRGGNATDELITVVLVHDGAPMRYFPVGARSDTHVALAVVEDIEDGSVLELHLAAPVGLTGTVVVDLGLVEV
;
A
#
# COMPACT_ATOMS: atom_id res chain seq x y z
N THR A 1 0.84 -6.26 -8.04
CA THR A 1 -0.33 -5.77 -8.78
C THR A 1 -1.51 -6.66 -8.46
N TYR A 2 -2.68 -6.07 -8.28
CA TYR A 2 -3.97 -6.75 -8.09
C TYR A 2 -4.99 -6.07 -9.00
N THR A 3 -5.74 -6.84 -9.78
CA THR A 3 -6.81 -6.31 -10.63
C THR A 3 -8.13 -6.64 -10.00
N VAL A 4 -9.01 -5.65 -9.83
CA VAL A 4 -10.34 -5.86 -9.26
C VAL A 4 -11.13 -6.79 -10.19
N PRO A 5 -11.63 -7.95 -9.70
CA PRO A 5 -12.38 -8.89 -10.51
C PRO A 5 -13.63 -8.27 -11.14
N ALA A 6 -14.01 -8.77 -12.31
CA ALA A 6 -15.23 -8.32 -13.00
C ALA A 6 -16.49 -8.55 -12.12
N GLY A 7 -17.33 -7.52 -12.03
CA GLY A 7 -18.59 -7.57 -11.29
C GLY A 7 -18.47 -7.49 -9.76
N THR A 8 -17.30 -7.15 -9.22
CA THR A 8 -17.09 -6.87 -7.78
C THR A 8 -16.54 -5.47 -7.57
N THR A 9 -16.66 -4.94 -6.34
CA THR A 9 -15.81 -3.81 -5.91
C THR A 9 -14.75 -4.30 -4.94
N THR A 10 -13.67 -3.54 -4.78
CA THR A 10 -12.67 -3.81 -3.75
C THR A 10 -12.47 -2.60 -2.86
N GLN A 11 -12.31 -2.84 -1.55
CA GLN A 11 -12.00 -1.81 -0.57
C GLN A 11 -10.69 -2.14 0.18
N PRO A 12 -9.74 -1.20 0.27
CA PRO A 12 -8.60 -1.32 1.18
C PRO A 12 -9.04 -1.23 2.64
N LEU A 13 -8.72 -2.24 3.44
CA LEU A 13 -9.13 -2.33 4.85
C LEU A 13 -8.07 -1.83 5.83
N TYR A 14 -6.81 -2.18 5.58
CA TYR A 14 -5.70 -1.76 6.42
C TYR A 14 -4.38 -1.83 5.66
N PHE A 15 -3.42 -1.04 6.11
CA PHE A 15 -2.02 -1.18 5.77
C PHE A 15 -1.21 -1.39 7.04
N ARG A 16 -0.32 -2.39 7.03
CA ARG A 16 0.73 -2.59 8.02
C ARG A 16 2.07 -2.65 7.30
N GLY A 17 3.00 -1.80 7.72
CA GLY A 17 4.32 -1.69 7.13
C GLY A 17 5.40 -1.70 8.20
N GLY A 18 6.46 -2.46 7.99
CA GLY A 18 7.65 -2.48 8.83
C GLY A 18 8.90 -2.15 8.01
N ASN A 19 9.79 -1.31 8.54
CA ASN A 19 11.01 -0.88 7.88
C ASN A 19 12.22 -1.19 8.77
N ALA A 20 13.09 -2.09 8.32
CA ALA A 20 14.30 -2.46 9.06
C ALA A 20 15.49 -1.52 8.80
N THR A 21 15.36 -0.54 7.89
CA THR A 21 16.45 0.33 7.48
C THR A 21 16.63 1.53 8.40
N ASP A 22 17.74 2.24 8.22
CA ASP A 22 18.07 3.47 8.97
C ASP A 22 17.48 4.75 8.34
N GLU A 23 16.70 4.60 7.27
CA GLU A 23 16.12 5.71 6.51
C GLU A 23 14.60 5.67 6.53
N LEU A 24 13.97 6.82 6.35
CA LEU A 24 12.53 6.89 6.06
C LEU A 24 12.27 6.27 4.68
N ILE A 25 11.29 5.38 4.61
CA ILE A 25 10.74 4.89 3.35
C ILE A 25 9.27 5.29 3.23
N THR A 26 8.70 5.18 2.05
CA THR A 26 7.26 5.34 1.84
C THR A 26 6.74 4.26 0.92
N VAL A 27 5.75 3.50 1.39
CA VAL A 27 4.95 2.63 0.52
C VAL A 27 3.77 3.43 0.00
N VAL A 28 3.43 3.28 -1.28
CA VAL A 28 2.35 4.01 -1.94
C VAL A 28 1.37 3.01 -2.51
N LEU A 29 0.11 3.07 -2.08
CA LEU A 29 -1.00 2.45 -2.80
C LEU A 29 -1.31 3.28 -4.03
N VAL A 30 -1.27 2.64 -5.18
CA VAL A 30 -1.46 3.24 -6.50
C VAL A 30 -2.69 2.61 -7.14
N HIS A 31 -3.56 3.44 -7.70
CA HIS A 31 -4.77 3.06 -8.43
C HIS A 31 -4.64 3.56 -9.87
N ASP A 32 -4.65 2.64 -10.84
CA ASP A 32 -4.54 2.93 -12.26
C ASP A 32 -3.36 3.86 -12.62
N GLY A 33 -2.21 3.62 -11.99
CA GLY A 33 -0.98 4.38 -12.18
C GLY A 33 -0.93 5.72 -11.43
N ALA A 34 -2.02 6.14 -10.78
CA ALA A 34 -2.07 7.35 -9.96
C ALA A 34 -1.88 7.01 -8.46
N PRO A 35 -1.10 7.81 -7.71
CA PRO A 35 -1.00 7.64 -6.26
C PRO A 35 -2.37 7.82 -5.58
N MET A 36 -2.81 6.81 -4.84
CA MET A 36 -4.04 6.84 -4.06
C MET A 36 -3.74 7.18 -2.59
N ARG A 37 -2.76 6.52 -1.97
CA ARG A 37 -2.40 6.78 -0.58
C ARG A 37 -0.93 6.49 -0.26
N TYR A 38 -0.33 7.35 0.58
CA TYR A 38 1.05 7.23 1.04
C TYR A 38 1.10 6.69 2.47
N PHE A 39 2.03 5.77 2.70
CA PHE A 39 2.31 5.18 4.00
C PHE A 39 3.80 5.36 4.33
N PRO A 40 4.18 6.50 4.94
CA PRO A 40 5.53 6.70 5.43
C PRO A 40 5.84 5.71 6.56
N VAL A 41 6.99 5.05 6.51
CA VAL A 41 7.45 4.14 7.58
C VAL A 41 8.84 4.58 8.03
N GLY A 42 8.93 5.04 9.28
CA GLY A 42 10.17 5.58 9.85
C GLY A 42 11.32 4.57 9.86
N ALA A 43 12.53 5.06 10.06
CA ALA A 43 13.72 4.23 10.26
C ALA A 43 13.52 3.28 11.46
N ARG A 44 13.85 1.99 11.28
CA ARG A 44 13.70 0.92 12.28
C ARG A 44 12.35 0.95 13.00
N SER A 45 11.29 1.18 12.26
CA SER A 45 9.95 1.42 12.79
C SER A 45 8.88 0.67 12.00
N ASP A 46 7.66 0.78 12.47
CA ASP A 46 6.48 0.23 11.84
C ASP A 46 5.35 1.27 11.77
N THR A 47 4.34 0.97 10.97
CA THR A 47 3.14 1.77 10.82
C THR A 47 1.96 0.86 10.59
N HIS A 48 0.86 1.17 11.28
CA HIS A 48 -0.43 0.53 11.08
C HIS A 48 -1.47 1.61 10.81
N VAL A 49 -2.14 1.52 9.67
CA VAL A 49 -3.20 2.42 9.26
C VAL A 49 -4.46 1.60 8.99
N ALA A 50 -5.50 1.84 9.79
CA ALA A 50 -6.84 1.36 9.46
C ALA A 50 -7.40 2.21 8.31
N LEU A 51 -7.87 1.55 7.25
CA LEU A 51 -8.40 2.16 6.03
C LEU A 51 -9.92 1.99 5.92
N ALA A 52 -10.62 1.80 7.05
CA ALA A 52 -12.06 1.54 7.12
C ALA A 52 -12.98 2.67 6.60
N VAL A 53 -12.42 3.71 5.98
CA VAL A 53 -13.12 4.82 5.31
C VAL A 53 -12.40 5.09 3.99
N VAL A 54 -12.49 4.16 3.04
CA VAL A 54 -11.97 4.33 1.68
C VAL A 54 -13.10 4.06 0.69
N GLU A 55 -13.04 4.76 -0.44
CA GLU A 55 -13.95 4.64 -1.57
C GLU A 55 -13.88 3.23 -2.19
N ASP A 56 -15.01 2.77 -2.74
CA ASP A 56 -15.07 1.55 -3.54
C ASP A 56 -14.20 1.70 -4.78
N ILE A 57 -13.40 0.67 -5.07
CA ILE A 57 -12.59 0.58 -6.28
C ILE A 57 -13.31 -0.36 -7.24
N GLU A 58 -13.67 0.17 -8.40
CA GLU A 58 -14.51 -0.50 -9.40
C GLU A 58 -13.76 -1.62 -10.13
N ASP A 59 -14.52 -2.55 -10.71
CA ASP A 59 -13.99 -3.65 -11.50
C ASP A 59 -13.06 -3.20 -12.65
N GLY A 60 -12.10 -4.06 -13.00
CA GLY A 60 -11.12 -3.75 -14.03
C GLY A 60 -10.03 -2.74 -13.62
N SER A 61 -10.20 -2.01 -12.52
CA SER A 61 -9.14 -1.16 -11.93
C SER A 61 -7.95 -2.00 -11.48
N VAL A 62 -6.75 -1.40 -11.49
CA VAL A 62 -5.51 -2.03 -11.05
C VAL A 62 -4.96 -1.32 -9.81
N LEU A 63 -4.69 -2.11 -8.77
CA LEU A 63 -4.01 -1.68 -7.55
C LEU A 63 -2.57 -2.18 -7.49
N GLU A 64 -1.69 -1.26 -7.10
CA GLU A 64 -0.26 -1.48 -6.99
C GLU A 64 0.30 -0.95 -5.67
N LEU A 65 1.41 -1.53 -5.24
CA LEU A 65 2.22 -1.02 -4.15
C LEU A 65 3.58 -0.61 -4.69
N HIS A 66 3.87 0.68 -4.64
CA HIS A 66 5.18 1.23 -5.00
C HIS A 66 5.98 1.53 -3.74
N LEU A 67 7.30 1.40 -3.82
CA LEU A 67 8.22 1.74 -2.74
C LEU A 67 9.08 2.94 -3.17
N ALA A 68 9.04 4.00 -2.39
CA ALA A 68 9.98 5.12 -2.47
C ALA A 68 10.99 5.03 -1.32
N ALA A 69 12.27 5.01 -1.67
CA ALA A 69 13.38 4.95 -0.73
C ALA A 69 14.63 5.66 -1.32
N PRO A 70 15.59 6.07 -0.48
CA PRO A 70 16.88 6.57 -0.94
C PRO A 70 17.60 5.60 -1.88
N VAL A 71 18.26 6.14 -2.92
CA VAL A 71 19.04 5.34 -3.88
C VAL A 71 20.20 4.65 -3.18
N GLY A 72 20.38 3.36 -3.44
CA GLY A 72 21.45 2.55 -2.85
C GLY A 72 21.14 1.99 -1.46
N LEU A 73 19.96 2.29 -0.90
CA LEU A 73 19.53 1.70 0.36
C LEU A 73 19.34 0.18 0.21
N THR A 74 19.90 -0.58 1.14
CA THR A 74 19.72 -2.04 1.23
C THR A 74 19.06 -2.38 2.56
N GLY A 75 18.03 -3.22 2.51
CA GLY A 75 17.37 -3.75 3.70
C GLY A 75 16.02 -4.36 3.36
N THR A 76 15.20 -4.54 4.38
CA THR A 76 13.92 -5.25 4.27
C THR A 76 12.76 -4.36 4.66
N VAL A 77 11.71 -4.42 3.84
CA VAL A 77 10.39 -3.86 4.13
C VAL A 77 9.41 -5.01 4.24
N VAL A 78 8.61 -5.02 5.30
CA VAL A 78 7.50 -5.96 5.47
C VAL A 78 6.21 -5.20 5.18
N VAL A 79 5.36 -5.77 4.33
CA VAL A 79 4.10 -5.14 3.93
C VAL A 79 2.96 -6.14 4.04
N ASP A 80 1.88 -5.69 4.66
CA ASP A 80 0.62 -6.41 4.75
C ASP A 80 -0.53 -5.44 4.47
N LEU A 81 -1.21 -5.64 3.34
CA LEU A 81 -2.33 -4.84 2.87
C LEU A 81 -3.57 -5.72 2.85
N GLY A 82 -4.56 -5.38 3.66
CA GLY A 82 -5.87 -6.02 3.63
C GLY A 82 -6.74 -5.41 2.54
N LEU A 83 -7.28 -6.25 1.67
CA LEU A 83 -8.34 -5.91 0.72
C LEU A 83 -9.58 -6.75 1.02
N VAL A 84 -10.76 -6.21 0.77
CA VAL A 84 -12.01 -6.96 0.77
C VAL A 84 -12.73 -6.75 -0.56
N GLU A 85 -13.17 -7.84 -1.16
CA GLU A 85 -14.07 -7.84 -2.31
C GLU A 85 -15.52 -7.81 -1.80
N VAL A 86 -16.35 -6.95 -2.38
CA VAL A 86 -17.77 -6.76 -2.03
C VAL A 86 -18.65 -7.06 -3.24
#